data_AF-A0A1V4YDE2-F1
#
_entry.id   AF-A0A1V4YDE2-F1
#
_cell.length_a   1.000
_cell.length_b   1.000
_cell.length_c   1.000
_cell.angle_alpha   90.00
_cell.angle_beta   90.00
_cell.angle_gamma   90.00
#
_symmetry.space_group_name_H-M   'P 1'
#
loop_
_entity.id
_entity.type
_entity.pdbx_description
1 polymer ?
#
loop_
_entity_poly.entity_id
_entity_poly.type
_entity_poly.pdbx_seq_one_letter_code
_entity_poly.pdbx_strand_id
1 'polypeptide(L)' 'MQSFIVEHYLQKDVDVYCGGPDTFQGTVEACADGVLTLKKETRFTHIAIDKIIAIWAK' A
#
# COMPACT_ATOMS: atom_id res chain seq x y z
N MET A 1 -1.12 -11.96 1.95
CA MET A 1 -0.73 -10.56 2.23
C MET A 1 -1.92 -9.60 2.21
N GLN A 2 -2.90 -9.75 1.29
CA GLN A 2 -4.08 -8.88 1.25
C GLN A 2 -4.85 -8.77 2.58
N SER A 3 -5.28 -9.89 3.19
CA SER A 3 -6.02 -9.85 4.47
C SER A 3 -5.26 -9.13 5.58
N PHE A 4 -3.94 -9.37 5.65
CA PHE A 4 -3.06 -8.68 6.59
C PHE A 4 -3.04 -7.15 6.37
N ILE A 5 -2.96 -6.69 5.12
CA ILE A 5 -3.00 -5.25 4.82
C ILE A 5 -4.35 -4.65 5.21
N VAL A 6 -5.46 -5.33 4.90
CA VAL A 6 -6.81 -4.86 5.25
C VAL A 6 -6.99 -4.80 6.77
N GLU A 7 -6.61 -5.85 7.49
CA GLU A 7 -6.81 -5.94 8.95
C GLU A 7 -5.93 -4.96 9.73
N HIS A 8 -4.71 -4.70 9.26
CA HIS A 8 -3.72 -3.94 10.03
C HIS A 8 -3.45 -2.52 9.53
N TYR A 9 -3.69 -2.22 8.25
CA TYR A 9 -3.27 -0.97 7.62
C TYR A 9 -4.37 -0.18 6.91
N LEU A 10 -5.58 -0.70 6.77
CA LEU A 10 -6.69 0.05 6.17
C LEU A 10 -6.88 1.40 6.90
N GLN A 11 -7.02 2.48 6.12
CA GLN A 11 -7.08 3.88 6.58
C GLN A 11 -5.84 4.39 7.33
N LYS A 12 -4.72 3.67 7.33
CA LYS A 12 -3.44 4.13 7.90
C LYS A 12 -2.54 4.71 6.82
N ASP A 13 -1.76 5.73 7.18
CA ASP A 13 -0.66 6.22 6.34
C ASP A 13 0.52 5.25 6.42
N VAL A 14 0.98 4.80 5.27
CA VAL A 14 2.01 3.78 5.15
C VAL A 14 3.06 4.17 4.12
N ASP A 15 4.25 3.61 4.28
CA ASP A 15 5.23 3.52 3.21
C ASP A 15 5.26 2.07 2.70
N VAL A 16 5.33 1.92 1.37
CA VAL A 16 5.35 0.64 0.66
C VAL A 16 6.61 0.57 -0.19
N TYR A 17 7.40 -0.47 0.00
CA TYR A 17 8.64 -0.72 -0.72
C TYR A 17 8.45 -1.85 -1.74
N CYS A 18 8.74 -1.58 -3.01
CA CYS A 18 8.59 -2.54 -4.11
C CYS A 18 9.92 -3.03 -4.70
N GLY A 19 11.05 -2.65 -4.10
CA GLY A 19 12.39 -3.00 -4.59
C GLY A 19 13.10 -1.84 -5.29
N GLY A 20 14.44 -1.90 -5.34
CA GLY A 20 15.24 -0.86 -5.96
C GLY A 20 15.03 0.52 -5.30
N PRO A 21 14.85 1.59 -6.09
CA PRO A 21 14.52 2.93 -5.58
C PRO A 21 13.01 3.19 -5.40
N ASP A 22 12.15 2.20 -5.64
CA ASP A 22 10.70 2.40 -5.70
C ASP A 22 10.05 2.27 -4.32
N THR A 23 9.75 3.43 -3.73
CA THR A 23 8.97 3.57 -2.50
C THR A 23 7.74 4.44 -2.74
N PHE A 24 6.58 3.96 -2.34
CA PHE A 24 5.31 4.68 -2.43
C PHE A 24 4.79 5.01 -1.04
N GLN A 25 4.10 6.15 -0.92
CA GLN A 25 3.58 6.61 0.37
C GLN A 25 2.13 7.03 0.21
N GLY A 26 1.32 6.80 1.24
CA GLY A 26 -0.04 7.32 1.32
C GLY A 26 -0.92 6.50 2.24
N THR A 27 -2.15 6.94 2.39
CA THR A 27 -3.18 6.25 3.17
C THR A 27 -3.68 5.03 2.41
N VAL A 28 -3.78 3.88 3.06
CA VAL A 28 -4.42 2.70 2.46
C VAL A 28 -5.92 2.95 2.33
N GLU A 29 -6.37 3.25 1.12
CA GLU A 29 -7.78 3.49 0.81
C GLU A 29 -8.53 2.16 0.61
N ALA A 30 -7.90 1.23 -0.10
CA ALA A 30 -8.48 -0.08 -0.42
C ALA A 30 -7.39 -1.12 -0.70
N CYS A 31 -7.73 -2.39 -0.48
CA CYS A 31 -6.89 -3.52 -0.86
C CYS A 31 -7.79 -4.70 -1.27
N ALA A 32 -7.83 -4.99 -2.57
CA ALA A 32 -8.71 -5.99 -3.17
C ALA A 32 -8.09 -6.56 -4.45
N ASP A 33 -8.48 -7.78 -4.81
CA ASP A 33 -8.09 -8.45 -6.06
C ASP A 33 -6.57 -8.41 -6.36
N GLY A 34 -5.73 -8.53 -5.32
CA GLY A 34 -4.28 -8.49 -5.48
C GLY A 34 -3.69 -7.10 -5.70
N VAL A 35 -4.47 -6.03 -5.53
CA VAL A 35 -4.06 -4.63 -5.70
C VAL A 35 -4.22 -3.84 -4.41
N LEU A 36 -3.17 -3.15 -4.00
CA LEU A 36 -3.17 -2.13 -2.96
C LEU A 36 -3.41 -0.75 -3.58
N THR A 37 -4.36 0.00 -3.05
CA THR A 37 -4.62 1.39 -3.43
C THR A 37 -4.21 2.32 -2.31
N LEU A 38 -3.19 3.14 -2.58
CA LEU A 38 -2.79 4.23 -1.71
C LEU A 38 -3.39 5.54 -2.20
N LYS A 39 -3.85 6.37 -1.28
CA LYS A 39 -4.29 7.74 -1.53
C LYS A 39 -3.28 8.71 -0.96
N LYS A 40 -2.81 9.64 -1.79
CA LYS A 40 -1.96 10.75 -1.37
C LYS A 40 -2.49 12.04 -1.99
N GLU A 41 -2.98 12.93 -1.14
CA GLU A 41 -3.65 14.17 -1.57
C GLU A 41 -4.80 13.90 -2.54
N THR A 42 -4.65 14.30 -3.82
CA THR A 42 -5.64 14.13 -4.90
C THR A 42 -5.34 12.95 -5.82
N ARG A 43 -4.28 12.18 -5.54
CA ARG A 43 -3.81 11.08 -6.39
C ARG A 43 -4.05 9.71 -5.73
N PHE A 44 -4.35 8.75 -6.57
CA PHE A 44 -4.41 7.33 -6.22
C PHE A 44 -3.25 6.59 -6.89
N THR A 45 -2.58 5.74 -6.12
CA THR A 45 -1.50 4.87 -6.60
C THR A 45 -1.95 3.42 -6.40
N HIS A 46 -1.94 2.65 -7.49
CA HIS A 46 -2.32 1.23 -7.47
C HIS A 46 -1.07 0.37 -7.60
N ILE A 47 -0.86 -0.53 -6.63
CA ILE A 47 0.34 -1.34 -6.50
C ILE A 47 -0.08 -2.82 -6.47
N ALA A 48 0.51 -3.64 -7.34
CA ALA A 48 0.29 -5.07 -7.29
C ALA A 48 0.93 -5.66 -6.01
N ILE A 49 0.16 -6.41 -5.24
CA ILE A 49 0.56 -6.92 -3.91
C ILE A 49 1.76 -7.87 -4.03
N ASP A 50 1.87 -8.62 -5.13
CA ASP A 50 2.99 -9.54 -5.40
C ASP A 50 4.34 -8.82 -5.60
N LYS A 51 4.33 -7.51 -5.83
CA LYS A 51 5.54 -6.67 -5.93
C LYS A 51 5.93 -6.02 -4.61
N ILE A 52 5.08 -6.07 -3.59
CA ILE A 52 5.36 -5.46 -2.30
C ILE A 52 6.37 -6.32 -1.54
N ILE A 53 7.54 -5.75 -1.26
CA ILE A 53 8.59 -6.39 -0.47
C ILE A 53 8.40 -6.07 1.01
N ALA A 54 8.05 -4.81 1.33
CA ALA A 54 7.82 -4.38 2.70
C ALA A 54 6.77 -3.26 2.78
N ILE A 55 6.07 -3.19 3.91
CA ILE A 55 5.11 -2.15 4.26
C ILE A 55 5.25 -1.82 5.74
N TRP A 56 5.22 -0.54 6.10
CA TRP A 56 5.22 -0.11 7.49
C TRP A 56 4.33 1.13 7.67
N ALA A 57 3.71 1.23 8.85
CA ALA A 57 2.96 2.41 9.24
C ALA A 57 3.93 3.50 9.72
N LYS A 58 3.53 4.76 9.53
CA LYS A 58 4.18 5.89 10.20
C LYS A 58 3.64 6.09 11.61
#